data_AF-A0A8T5U4Z5-F1
#
_entry.id   AF-A0A8T5U4Z5-F1
#
_cell.length_a   1.000
_cell.length_b   1.000
_cell.length_c   1.000
_cell.angle_alpha   90.00
_cell.angle_beta   90.00
_cell.angle_gamma   90.00
#
_symmetry.space_group_name_H-M   'P 1'
#
loop_
_entity.id
_entity.type
_entity.pdbx_description
1 polymer ?
#
loop_
_entity_poly.entity_id
_entity_poly.type
_entity_poly.pdbx_seq_one_letter_code
_entity_poly.pdbx_strand_id
1 'polypeptide(L)'
;MIIKATNEYFALLNRAAAREIQVSAQYMLQHTKMEKLKRKVIKENYLLESTTYDEFGKILKDLAIEEMKHLAQIMERIYLLGGEATTKPDKVIIGNSLREFAELDYKAEEEALELYRQLIEAAKDIGDRETWVLFSKIYSDEEEHLLKFQDYLEMENEPDLGETPDSEWRSIFGEAYITLLNKALASEISAVVQYTTQHEKAEGLERLRRKKNALEVVTGKNKASIVSGVLKETFLQEMEHIEKISERIYEIDRESIAKIDPLPEIGNSVDDFIKLDRKAENYAIVLYRKVITEAIRLGDIKTKKLFEDIIQQEEEHYWAFDDFLP
;
A
#
# COMPACT_ATOMS: atom_id res chain seq x y z
N MET A 1 -25.10 -16.87 -10.88
CA MET A 1 -24.48 -15.61 -11.36
C MET A 1 -25.05 -15.29 -12.72
N ILE A 2 -25.22 -14.00 -13.02
CA ILE A 2 -25.78 -13.53 -14.31
C ILE A 2 -24.71 -13.56 -15.42
N ILE A 3 -23.42 -13.50 -15.05
CA ILE A 3 -22.25 -13.56 -15.95
C ILE A 3 -21.50 -14.87 -15.71
N LYS A 4 -21.00 -15.50 -16.78
CA LYS A 4 -20.14 -16.70 -16.71
C LYS A 4 -18.67 -16.29 -16.92
N ALA A 5 -18.02 -15.80 -15.87
CA ALA A 5 -16.60 -15.50 -15.89
C ALA A 5 -15.77 -16.79 -16.05
N THR A 6 -14.79 -16.77 -16.95
CA THR A 6 -13.85 -17.89 -17.15
C THR A 6 -12.61 -17.72 -16.27
N ASN A 7 -11.79 -18.76 -16.17
CA ASN A 7 -10.51 -18.67 -15.44
C ASN A 7 -9.57 -17.65 -16.09
N GLU A 8 -9.60 -17.51 -17.42
CA GLU A 8 -8.81 -16.51 -18.15
C GLU A 8 -9.27 -15.09 -17.80
N TYR A 9 -10.58 -14.87 -17.63
CA TYR A 9 -11.11 -13.58 -17.21
C TYR A 9 -10.69 -13.23 -15.78
N PHE A 10 -10.76 -14.18 -14.85
CA PHE A 10 -10.23 -13.98 -13.49
C PHE A 10 -8.72 -13.79 -13.46
N ALA A 11 -7.97 -14.46 -14.34
CA ALA A 11 -6.53 -14.23 -14.46
C ALA A 11 -6.23 -12.81 -14.92
N LEU A 12 -7.03 -12.26 -15.85
CA LEU A 12 -6.88 -10.89 -16.31
C LEU A 12 -7.19 -9.86 -15.21
N LEU A 13 -8.28 -10.07 -14.45
CA LEU A 13 -8.61 -9.24 -13.28
C LEU A 13 -7.52 -9.31 -12.20
N ASN A 14 -6.98 -10.51 -11.95
CA ASN A 14 -5.90 -10.68 -10.98
C ASN A 14 -4.58 -10.06 -11.43
N ARG A 15 -4.30 -9.98 -12.74
CA ARG A 15 -3.17 -9.19 -13.24
C ARG A 15 -3.34 -7.71 -12.93
N ALA A 16 -4.55 -7.16 -13.07
CA ALA A 16 -4.83 -5.79 -12.68
C ALA A 16 -4.62 -5.58 -11.17
N ALA A 17 -5.16 -6.48 -10.33
CA ALA A 17 -4.93 -6.40 -8.89
C ALA A 17 -3.43 -6.51 -8.49
N ALA A 18 -2.67 -7.43 -9.11
CA ALA A 18 -1.23 -7.56 -8.84
C ALA A 18 -0.45 -6.30 -9.20
N ARG A 19 -0.80 -5.66 -10.33
CA ARG A 19 -0.25 -4.38 -10.75
C ARG A 19 -0.57 -3.29 -9.72
N GLU A 20 -1.83 -3.15 -9.33
CA GLU A 20 -2.24 -2.11 -8.38
C GLU A 20 -1.55 -2.23 -7.00
N ILE A 21 -1.30 -3.45 -6.53
CA ILE A 21 -0.46 -3.66 -5.32
C ILE A 21 0.99 -3.19 -5.58
N GLN A 22 1.52 -3.44 -6.78
CA GLN A 22 2.89 -3.02 -7.13
C GLN A 22 3.02 -1.49 -7.25
N VAL A 23 2.14 -0.81 -7.99
CA VAL A 23 2.25 0.65 -8.20
C VAL A 23 1.96 1.44 -6.94
N SER A 24 0.97 1.05 -6.13
CA SER A 24 0.72 1.68 -4.83
C SER A 24 1.93 1.62 -3.91
N ALA A 25 2.59 0.45 -3.81
CA ALA A 25 3.81 0.29 -3.03
C ALA A 25 5.00 1.04 -3.65
N GLN A 26 5.13 1.03 -4.98
CA GLN A 26 6.21 1.73 -5.69
C GLN A 26 6.16 3.23 -5.43
N TYR A 27 5.00 3.85 -5.66
CA TYR A 27 4.81 5.29 -5.52
C TYR A 27 5.01 5.74 -4.07
N MET A 28 4.48 4.98 -3.11
CA MET A 28 4.71 5.24 -1.67
C MET A 28 6.20 5.16 -1.30
N LEU A 29 6.93 4.15 -1.81
CA LEU A 29 8.34 4.00 -1.50
C LEU A 29 9.24 5.01 -2.23
N GLN A 30 8.86 5.49 -3.41
CA GLN A 30 9.53 6.61 -4.08
C GLN A 30 9.25 7.94 -3.37
N HIS A 31 8.01 8.18 -2.92
CA HIS A 31 7.64 9.32 -2.08
C HIS A 31 8.54 9.38 -0.84
N THR A 32 8.61 8.29 -0.08
CA THR A 32 9.45 8.27 1.13
C THR A 32 10.95 8.34 0.83
N LYS A 33 11.41 7.88 -0.35
CA LYS A 33 12.80 8.04 -0.80
C LYS A 33 13.18 9.50 -1.06
N MET A 34 12.21 10.39 -1.26
CA MET A 34 12.45 11.83 -1.35
C MET A 34 13.18 12.36 -0.11
N GLU A 35 12.98 11.79 1.08
CA GLU A 35 13.70 12.18 2.31
C GLU A 35 15.23 12.02 2.21
N LYS A 36 15.67 11.03 1.44
CA LYS A 36 17.09 10.81 1.14
C LYS A 36 17.56 11.75 0.03
N LEU A 37 16.78 11.89 -1.04
CA LEU A 37 17.17 12.65 -2.22
C LEU A 37 17.14 14.17 -1.99
N LYS A 38 16.21 14.69 -1.19
CA LYS A 38 16.10 16.12 -0.88
C LYS A 38 17.35 16.70 -0.22
N ARG A 39 18.19 15.86 0.39
CA ARG A 39 19.48 16.29 0.96
C ARG A 39 20.52 16.66 -0.10
N LYS A 40 20.27 16.29 -1.36
CA LYS A 40 21.10 16.61 -2.53
C LYS A 40 20.63 17.86 -3.29
N VAL A 41 19.56 18.52 -2.84
CA VAL A 41 18.98 19.69 -3.52
C VAL A 41 19.90 20.91 -3.48
N ILE A 42 19.69 21.78 -4.46
CA ILE A 42 20.26 23.13 -4.51
C ILE A 42 19.88 23.91 -3.24
N LYS A 43 20.82 24.65 -2.64
CA LYS A 43 20.61 25.40 -1.38
C LYS A 43 19.49 26.45 -1.48
N GLU A 44 19.28 26.95 -2.68
CA GLU A 44 18.28 27.95 -3.01
C GLU A 44 16.84 27.40 -2.89
N ASN A 45 16.61 26.09 -3.06
CA ASN A 45 15.29 25.48 -2.88
C ASN A 45 14.79 25.59 -1.43
N TYR A 46 15.69 25.60 -0.44
CA TYR A 46 15.31 25.78 0.97
C TYR A 46 14.71 27.16 1.27
N LEU A 47 14.87 28.13 0.36
CA LEU A 47 14.33 29.48 0.51
C LEU A 47 12.90 29.63 -0.05
N LEU A 48 12.35 28.61 -0.72
CA LEU A 48 11.10 28.68 -1.50
C LEU A 48 9.86 28.11 -0.81
N GLU A 49 9.86 27.93 0.51
CA GLU A 49 8.80 27.25 1.31
C GLU A 49 8.62 25.75 0.99
N SER A 50 8.95 25.27 -0.22
CA SER A 50 9.06 23.85 -0.59
C SER A 50 10.08 23.60 -1.72
N THR A 51 10.53 22.35 -1.86
CA THR A 51 11.43 21.88 -2.92
C THR A 51 10.69 21.09 -3.99
N THR A 52 11.30 20.89 -5.16
CA THR A 52 10.77 19.99 -6.21
C THR A 52 10.47 18.58 -5.67
N TYR A 53 11.31 18.09 -4.76
CA TYR A 53 11.14 16.78 -4.12
C TYR A 53 9.94 16.74 -3.17
N ASP A 54 9.66 17.84 -2.47
CA ASP A 54 8.50 17.92 -1.59
C ASP A 54 7.20 17.93 -2.40
N GLU A 55 7.13 18.69 -3.50
CA GLU A 55 5.92 18.76 -4.33
C GLU A 55 5.71 17.47 -5.14
N PHE A 56 6.77 16.89 -5.73
CA PHE A 56 6.63 15.62 -6.45
C PHE A 56 6.38 14.44 -5.50
N GLY A 57 6.96 14.46 -4.29
CA GLY A 57 6.64 13.49 -3.25
C GLY A 57 5.15 13.47 -2.89
N LYS A 58 4.52 14.65 -2.71
CA LYS A 58 3.06 14.73 -2.48
C LYS A 58 2.27 14.09 -3.61
N ILE A 59 2.65 14.34 -4.87
CA ILE A 59 1.98 13.74 -6.03
C ILE A 59 2.09 12.21 -5.99
N LEU A 60 3.29 11.66 -5.72
CA LEU A 60 3.49 10.22 -5.60
C LEU A 60 2.67 9.62 -4.45
N LYS A 61 2.60 10.31 -3.31
CA LYS A 61 1.76 9.89 -2.18
C LYS A 61 0.27 9.86 -2.55
N ASP A 62 -0.22 10.91 -3.20
CA ASP A 62 -1.63 11.01 -3.60
C ASP A 62 -1.97 9.91 -4.62
N LEU A 63 -1.10 9.68 -5.61
CA LEU A 63 -1.24 8.60 -6.58
C LEU A 63 -1.21 7.23 -5.91
N ALA A 64 -0.29 6.97 -4.97
CA ALA A 64 -0.25 5.71 -4.22
C ALA A 64 -1.58 5.40 -3.51
N ILE A 65 -2.24 6.43 -2.97
CA ILE A 65 -3.56 6.32 -2.34
C ILE A 65 -4.67 6.09 -3.39
N GLU A 66 -4.57 6.70 -4.57
CA GLU A 66 -5.49 6.46 -5.70
C GLU A 66 -5.38 5.01 -6.21
N GLU A 67 -4.18 4.47 -6.42
CA GLU A 67 -3.97 3.07 -6.83
C GLU A 67 -4.49 2.07 -5.80
N MET A 68 -4.39 2.38 -4.51
CA MET A 68 -5.02 1.52 -3.49
C MET A 68 -6.54 1.51 -3.57
N LYS A 69 -7.17 2.61 -4.01
CA LYS A 69 -8.62 2.63 -4.26
C LYS A 69 -8.97 1.83 -5.52
N HIS A 70 -8.12 1.87 -6.55
CA HIS A 70 -8.27 1.02 -7.74
C HIS A 70 -8.17 -0.45 -7.35
N LEU A 71 -7.15 -0.83 -6.58
CA LEU A 71 -6.97 -2.17 -6.01
C LEU A 71 -8.24 -2.65 -5.29
N ALA A 72 -8.72 -1.85 -4.35
CA ALA A 72 -9.92 -2.13 -3.57
C ALA A 72 -11.13 -2.44 -4.47
N GLN A 73 -11.41 -1.58 -5.45
CA GLN A 73 -12.54 -1.76 -6.38
C GLN A 73 -12.37 -3.01 -7.27
N ILE A 74 -11.15 -3.31 -7.71
CA ILE A 74 -10.85 -4.49 -8.53
C ILE A 74 -11.03 -5.77 -7.69
N MET A 75 -10.51 -5.79 -6.46
CA MET A 75 -10.67 -6.91 -5.53
C MET A 75 -12.15 -7.16 -5.21
N GLU A 76 -12.90 -6.10 -4.90
CA GLU A 76 -14.34 -6.17 -4.69
C GLU A 76 -15.03 -6.85 -5.88
N ARG A 77 -14.66 -6.42 -7.10
CA ARG A 77 -15.26 -6.93 -8.31
C ARG A 77 -14.97 -8.42 -8.51
N ILE A 78 -13.73 -8.85 -8.25
CA ILE A 78 -13.34 -10.26 -8.30
C ILE A 78 -14.21 -11.10 -7.33
N TYR A 79 -14.41 -10.63 -6.10
CA TYR A 79 -15.23 -11.33 -5.11
C TYR A 79 -16.72 -11.37 -5.47
N LEU A 80 -17.28 -10.29 -6.00
CA LEU A 80 -18.68 -10.26 -6.47
C LEU A 80 -18.93 -11.20 -7.65
N LEU A 81 -17.91 -11.42 -8.48
CA LEU A 81 -17.92 -12.42 -9.54
C LEU A 81 -17.70 -13.86 -9.03
N GLY A 82 -17.36 -14.03 -7.75
CA GLY A 82 -17.11 -15.31 -7.10
C GLY A 82 -15.70 -15.87 -7.30
N GLY A 83 -14.75 -15.02 -7.69
CA GLY A 83 -13.33 -15.35 -7.73
C GLY A 83 -12.62 -15.06 -6.41
N GLU A 84 -11.31 -15.31 -6.39
CA GLU A 84 -10.41 -14.94 -5.30
C GLU A 84 -9.36 -13.97 -5.84
N ALA A 85 -9.16 -12.85 -5.15
CA ALA A 85 -8.17 -11.86 -5.51
C ALA A 85 -6.76 -12.28 -5.07
N THR A 86 -5.75 -11.91 -5.86
CA THR A 86 -4.34 -12.10 -5.55
C THR A 86 -3.88 -11.11 -4.49
N THR A 87 -3.01 -11.57 -3.60
CA THR A 87 -2.26 -10.74 -2.64
C THR A 87 -0.80 -10.55 -3.04
N LYS A 88 -0.42 -11.06 -4.22
CA LYS A 88 0.95 -11.00 -4.71
C LYS A 88 1.08 -9.82 -5.68
N PRO A 89 1.96 -8.85 -5.40
CA PRO A 89 2.26 -7.78 -6.34
C PRO A 89 3.11 -8.28 -7.50
N ASP A 90 3.08 -7.52 -8.59
CA ASP A 90 4.18 -7.52 -9.55
C ASP A 90 5.46 -6.92 -8.93
N LYS A 91 6.56 -6.95 -9.67
CA LYS A 91 7.86 -6.53 -9.13
C LYS A 91 7.90 -5.01 -8.94
N VAL A 92 8.03 -4.56 -7.69
CA VAL A 92 8.30 -3.16 -7.34
C VAL A 92 9.72 -2.76 -7.76
N ILE A 93 9.87 -1.62 -8.44
CA ILE A 93 11.16 -1.06 -8.86
C ILE A 93 11.24 0.40 -8.41
N ILE A 94 12.23 0.73 -7.58
CA ILE A 94 12.42 2.09 -7.05
C ILE A 94 13.67 2.69 -7.72
N GLY A 95 13.51 3.85 -8.37
CA GLY A 95 14.63 4.58 -8.98
C GLY A 95 15.55 5.28 -7.96
N ASN A 96 16.43 6.13 -8.46
CA ASN A 96 17.38 6.91 -7.64
C ASN A 96 17.40 8.42 -7.96
N SER A 97 16.53 8.87 -8.86
CA SER A 97 16.37 10.29 -9.22
C SER A 97 14.92 10.60 -9.59
N LEU A 98 14.55 11.89 -9.60
CA LEU A 98 13.24 12.34 -10.05
C LEU A 98 12.92 11.85 -11.48
N ARG A 99 13.90 11.96 -12.38
CA ARG A 99 13.79 11.47 -13.76
C ARG A 99 13.55 9.97 -13.81
N GLU A 100 14.31 9.17 -13.05
CA GLU A 100 14.13 7.72 -13.02
C GLU A 100 12.76 7.33 -12.44
N PHE A 101 12.26 8.04 -11.43
CA PHE A 101 10.90 7.82 -10.91
C PHE A 101 9.88 8.06 -12.03
N ALA A 102 9.89 9.25 -12.63
CA ALA A 102 8.96 9.59 -13.71
C ALA A 102 9.04 8.59 -14.88
N GLU A 103 10.23 8.13 -15.29
CA GLU A 103 10.38 7.13 -16.36
C GLU A 103 9.79 5.76 -15.98
N LEU A 104 10.02 5.29 -14.76
CA LEU A 104 9.48 4.03 -14.26
C LEU A 104 7.96 4.09 -14.12
N ASP A 105 7.45 5.18 -13.59
CA ASP A 105 6.03 5.33 -13.27
C ASP A 105 5.21 5.62 -14.54
N TYR A 106 5.71 6.47 -15.45
CA TYR A 106 5.12 6.64 -16.79
C TYR A 106 5.00 5.30 -17.51
N LYS A 107 6.06 4.48 -17.47
CA LYS A 107 6.02 3.15 -18.09
C LYS A 107 4.99 2.24 -17.42
N ALA A 108 4.90 2.28 -16.09
CA ALA A 108 3.90 1.51 -15.37
C ALA A 108 2.48 1.91 -15.80
N GLU A 109 2.19 3.20 -15.94
CA GLU A 109 0.87 3.69 -16.42
C GLU A 109 0.58 3.31 -17.87
N GLU A 110 1.57 3.35 -18.76
CA GLU A 110 1.41 2.88 -20.14
C GLU A 110 1.01 1.39 -20.19
N GLU A 111 1.65 0.56 -19.36
CA GLU A 111 1.33 -0.86 -19.22
C GLU A 111 -0.08 -1.07 -18.60
N ALA A 112 -0.52 -0.20 -17.69
CA ALA A 112 -1.89 -0.18 -17.14
C ALA A 112 -2.93 0.05 -18.24
N LEU A 113 -2.74 1.10 -19.04
CA LEU A 113 -3.66 1.49 -20.09
C LEU A 113 -3.80 0.36 -21.12
N GLU A 114 -2.71 -0.33 -21.45
CA GLU A 114 -2.78 -1.51 -22.32
C GLU A 114 -3.62 -2.64 -21.69
N LEU A 115 -3.35 -2.98 -20.43
CA LEU A 115 -4.07 -4.03 -19.71
C LEU A 115 -5.56 -3.69 -19.52
N TYR A 116 -5.88 -2.44 -19.18
CA TYR A 116 -7.24 -2.00 -18.90
C TYR A 116 -8.09 -1.91 -20.16
N ARG A 117 -7.49 -1.56 -21.30
CA ARG A 117 -8.14 -1.69 -22.61
C ARG A 117 -8.52 -3.15 -22.91
N GLN A 118 -7.64 -4.11 -22.60
CA GLN A 118 -7.94 -5.54 -22.76
C GLN A 118 -9.08 -5.97 -21.82
N LEU A 119 -9.10 -5.50 -20.58
CA LEU A 119 -10.16 -5.78 -19.61
C LEU A 119 -11.52 -5.21 -20.00
N ILE A 120 -11.53 -3.97 -20.52
CA ILE A 120 -12.74 -3.30 -21.01
C ILE A 120 -13.35 -4.12 -22.15
N GLU A 121 -12.57 -4.55 -23.14
CA GLU A 121 -13.08 -5.37 -24.24
C GLU A 121 -13.50 -6.77 -23.75
N ALA A 122 -12.72 -7.43 -22.89
CA ALA A 122 -13.08 -8.72 -22.33
C ALA A 122 -14.40 -8.67 -21.52
N ALA A 123 -14.60 -7.61 -20.73
CA ALA A 123 -15.83 -7.39 -19.98
C ALA A 123 -17.03 -7.20 -20.91
N LYS A 124 -16.86 -6.40 -21.97
CA LYS A 124 -17.88 -6.17 -23.00
C LYS A 124 -18.26 -7.46 -23.74
N ASP A 125 -17.29 -8.29 -24.10
CA ASP A 125 -17.52 -9.54 -24.83
C ASP A 125 -18.36 -10.55 -24.04
N ILE A 126 -18.17 -10.63 -22.72
CA ILE A 126 -18.95 -11.53 -21.85
C ILE A 126 -20.22 -10.88 -21.28
N GLY A 127 -20.50 -9.63 -21.64
CA GLY A 127 -21.65 -8.87 -21.15
C GLY A 127 -21.54 -8.40 -19.70
N ASP A 128 -20.33 -8.32 -19.15
CA ASP A 128 -20.06 -7.79 -17.81
C ASP A 128 -20.03 -6.26 -17.81
N ARG A 129 -21.21 -5.65 -17.73
CA ARG A 129 -21.35 -4.20 -17.74
C ARG A 129 -20.71 -3.51 -16.53
N GLU A 130 -20.76 -4.12 -15.35
CA GLU A 130 -20.22 -3.50 -14.13
C GLU A 130 -18.68 -3.46 -14.18
N THR A 131 -18.04 -4.54 -14.62
CA THR A 131 -16.59 -4.52 -14.85
C THR A 131 -16.20 -3.54 -15.97
N TRP A 132 -17.01 -3.46 -17.04
CA TRP A 132 -16.78 -2.48 -18.10
C TRP A 132 -16.80 -1.04 -17.58
N VAL A 133 -17.81 -0.67 -16.77
CA VAL A 133 -17.90 0.66 -16.16
C VAL A 133 -16.71 0.92 -15.23
N LEU A 134 -16.38 -0.05 -14.38
CA LEU A 134 -15.27 0.04 -13.44
C LEU A 134 -13.95 0.35 -14.15
N PHE A 135 -13.54 -0.51 -15.10
CA PHE A 135 -12.26 -0.32 -15.80
C PHE A 135 -12.28 0.86 -16.76
N SER A 136 -13.43 1.27 -17.30
CA SER A 136 -13.49 2.51 -18.08
C SER A 136 -13.22 3.75 -17.23
N LYS A 137 -13.62 3.72 -15.95
CA LYS A 137 -13.31 4.79 -15.01
C LYS A 137 -11.83 4.76 -14.64
N ILE A 138 -11.33 3.61 -14.16
CA ILE A 138 -9.92 3.44 -13.78
C ILE A 138 -9.01 3.82 -14.96
N TYR A 139 -9.33 3.37 -16.18
CA TYR A 139 -8.57 3.75 -17.39
C TYR A 139 -8.47 5.26 -17.57
N SER A 140 -9.54 6.02 -17.30
CA SER A 140 -9.52 7.48 -17.37
C SER A 140 -8.63 8.08 -16.28
N ASP A 141 -8.67 7.51 -15.07
CA ASP A 141 -7.82 7.94 -13.95
C ASP A 141 -6.33 7.67 -14.31
N GLU A 142 -5.99 6.50 -14.87
CA GLU A 142 -4.63 6.18 -15.33
C GLU A 142 -4.11 7.07 -16.47
N GLU A 143 -5.00 7.53 -17.37
CA GLU A 143 -4.61 8.50 -18.40
C GLU A 143 -4.18 9.82 -17.76
N GLU A 144 -4.85 10.26 -16.70
CA GLU A 144 -4.44 11.45 -15.94
C GLU A 144 -3.13 11.22 -15.18
N HIS A 145 -2.92 10.02 -14.61
CA HIS A 145 -1.67 9.65 -13.95
C HIS A 145 -0.48 9.68 -14.93
N LEU A 146 -0.64 9.07 -16.10
CA LEU A 146 0.37 9.07 -17.16
C LEU A 146 0.76 10.50 -17.56
N LEU A 147 -0.23 11.38 -17.75
CA LEU A 147 0.01 12.78 -18.12
C LEU A 147 0.77 13.53 -17.03
N LYS A 148 0.44 13.30 -15.74
CA LYS A 148 1.22 13.87 -14.63
C LYS A 148 2.69 13.48 -14.74
N PHE A 149 3.01 12.20 -14.97
CA PHE A 149 4.40 11.75 -15.10
C PHE A 149 5.09 12.25 -16.37
N GLN A 150 4.34 12.42 -17.47
CA GLN A 150 4.86 12.95 -18.72
C GLN A 150 5.48 14.34 -18.55
N ASP A 151 4.87 15.21 -17.74
CA ASP A 151 5.40 16.55 -17.47
C ASP A 151 6.78 16.49 -16.80
N TYR A 152 7.01 15.51 -15.93
CA TYR A 152 8.32 15.29 -15.28
C TYR A 152 9.34 14.63 -16.20
N LEU A 153 8.92 14.05 -17.34
CA LEU A 153 9.85 13.44 -18.28
C LEU A 153 10.71 14.46 -19.03
N GLU A 154 10.27 15.71 -19.13
CA GLU A 154 11.02 16.75 -19.85
C GLU A 154 11.89 17.59 -18.90
N MET A 155 11.83 17.33 -17.59
CA MET A 155 12.61 18.05 -16.60
C MET A 155 14.07 17.59 -16.57
N GLU A 156 14.99 18.56 -16.53
CA GLU A 156 16.37 18.28 -16.16
C GLU A 156 16.46 17.88 -14.69
N ASN A 157 17.26 16.86 -14.39
CA ASN A 157 17.55 16.50 -13.00
C ASN A 157 18.23 17.67 -12.29
N GLU A 158 17.85 17.92 -11.04
CA GLU A 158 18.65 18.79 -10.17
C GLU A 158 20.09 18.23 -10.08
N PRO A 159 21.12 19.10 -10.10
CA PRO A 159 22.51 18.68 -10.07
C PRO A 159 22.79 17.87 -8.79
N ASP A 160 23.32 16.66 -8.95
CA ASP A 160 23.77 15.86 -7.81
C ASP A 160 24.98 16.55 -7.17
N LEU A 161 24.77 17.17 -6.01
CA LEU A 161 25.81 17.85 -5.24
C LEU A 161 26.77 16.86 -4.54
N GLY A 162 26.60 15.56 -4.79
CA GLY A 162 27.42 14.48 -4.24
C GLY A 162 26.84 13.91 -2.96
N GLU A 163 27.55 12.92 -2.42
CA GLU A 163 27.19 12.32 -1.13
C GLU A 163 27.50 13.28 0.01
N THR A 164 26.60 13.35 0.98
CA THR A 164 26.91 13.98 2.25
C THR A 164 28.03 13.17 2.93
N PRO A 165 29.09 13.81 3.44
CA PRO A 165 30.14 13.09 4.16
C PRO A 165 29.57 12.20 5.25
N ASP A 166 30.14 11.00 5.40
CA ASP A 166 29.81 10.12 6.50
C ASP A 166 29.95 10.87 7.83
N SER A 167 28.93 10.76 8.66
CA SER A 167 28.87 11.43 9.95
C SER A 167 28.98 10.39 11.05
N GLU A 168 29.81 10.65 12.06
CA GLU A 168 30.08 9.70 13.15
C GLU A 168 28.78 9.23 13.83
N TRP A 169 27.76 10.08 13.92
CA TRP A 169 26.48 9.70 14.53
C TRP A 169 25.72 8.62 13.74
N ARG A 170 25.92 8.49 12.42
CA ARG A 170 25.31 7.43 11.59
C ARG A 170 25.98 6.07 11.75
N SER A 171 27.19 6.03 12.33
CA SER A 171 27.95 4.77 12.50
C SER A 171 27.25 3.75 13.42
N ILE A 172 26.27 4.17 14.21
CA ILE A 172 25.49 3.30 15.08
C ILE A 172 24.54 2.37 14.32
N PHE A 173 24.21 2.69 13.05
CA PHE A 173 23.23 1.95 12.24
C PHE A 173 23.87 0.80 11.45
N GLY A 174 24.09 -0.31 12.14
CA GLY A 174 24.60 -1.54 11.53
C GLY A 174 23.54 -2.33 10.76
N GLU A 175 24.00 -3.20 9.85
CA GLU A 175 23.15 -4.01 8.95
C GLU A 175 22.04 -4.81 9.65
N ALA A 176 22.31 -5.36 10.83
CA ALA A 176 21.31 -6.12 11.59
C ALA A 176 20.13 -5.24 12.04
N TYR A 177 20.39 -3.98 12.40
CA TYR A 177 19.36 -3.02 12.78
C TYR A 177 18.56 -2.56 11.55
N ILE A 178 19.22 -2.34 10.41
CA ILE A 178 18.56 -2.00 9.15
C ILE A 178 17.67 -3.14 8.64
N THR A 179 18.14 -4.38 8.80
CA THR A 179 17.34 -5.58 8.51
C THR A 179 16.10 -5.64 9.39
N LEU A 180 16.22 -5.24 10.67
CA LEU A 180 15.11 -5.22 11.61
C LEU A 180 14.06 -4.14 11.23
N LEU A 181 14.49 -2.96 10.81
CA LEU A 181 13.61 -1.89 10.33
C LEU A 181 12.91 -2.28 9.02
N ASN A 182 13.65 -2.84 8.06
CA ASN A 182 13.05 -3.34 6.82
C ASN A 182 12.06 -4.49 7.06
N LYS A 183 12.28 -5.29 8.11
CA LYS A 183 11.32 -6.32 8.51
C LYS A 183 10.03 -5.73 9.10
N ALA A 184 10.12 -4.59 9.79
CA ALA A 184 8.94 -3.85 10.25
C ALA A 184 8.20 -3.22 9.06
N LEU A 185 8.92 -2.59 8.13
CA LEU A 185 8.33 -2.07 6.90
C LEU A 185 7.61 -3.17 6.11
N ALA A 186 8.23 -4.35 5.98
CA ALA A 186 7.65 -5.50 5.29
C ALA A 186 6.38 -6.03 5.98
N SER A 187 6.29 -5.95 7.32
CA SER A 187 5.06 -6.33 8.03
C SER A 187 3.91 -5.38 7.74
N GLU A 188 4.16 -4.06 7.68
CA GLU A 188 3.10 -3.10 7.34
C GLU A 188 2.61 -3.25 5.90
N ILE A 189 3.53 -3.45 4.94
CA ILE A 189 3.14 -3.73 3.55
C ILE A 189 2.27 -4.99 3.49
N SER A 190 2.63 -6.04 4.24
CA SER A 190 1.80 -7.24 4.33
C SER A 190 0.45 -6.98 4.98
N ALA A 191 0.40 -6.18 6.05
CA ALA A 191 -0.83 -5.83 6.77
C ALA A 191 -1.79 -5.04 5.88
N VAL A 192 -1.30 -4.02 5.18
CA VAL A 192 -2.09 -3.24 4.20
C VAL A 192 -2.75 -4.14 3.16
N VAL A 193 -1.99 -5.05 2.55
CA VAL A 193 -2.53 -5.98 1.54
C VAL A 193 -3.54 -6.94 2.17
N GLN A 194 -3.24 -7.50 3.35
CA GLN A 194 -4.15 -8.41 4.06
C GLN A 194 -5.49 -7.72 4.40
N TYR A 195 -5.42 -6.55 5.02
CA TYR A 195 -6.59 -5.82 5.51
C TYR A 195 -7.43 -5.29 4.37
N THR A 196 -6.82 -4.77 3.30
CA THR A 196 -7.53 -4.36 2.08
C THR A 196 -8.26 -5.56 1.47
N THR A 197 -7.57 -6.69 1.31
CA THR A 197 -8.15 -7.89 0.71
C THR A 197 -9.32 -8.42 1.53
N GLN A 198 -9.18 -8.48 2.86
CA GLN A 198 -10.24 -8.98 3.73
C GLN A 198 -11.39 -7.99 3.91
N HIS A 199 -11.13 -6.68 3.85
CA HIS A 199 -12.15 -5.64 3.76
C HIS A 199 -13.05 -5.89 2.55
N GLU A 200 -12.47 -6.02 1.36
CA GLU A 200 -13.23 -6.22 0.12
C GLU A 200 -13.92 -7.58 0.08
N LYS A 201 -13.28 -8.63 0.63
CA LYS A 201 -13.92 -9.93 0.79
C LYS A 201 -15.10 -9.86 1.75
N ALA A 202 -15.01 -9.10 2.84
CA ALA A 202 -16.10 -8.90 3.79
C ALA A 202 -17.28 -8.13 3.15
N GLU A 203 -17.02 -7.07 2.38
CA GLU A 203 -18.04 -6.36 1.60
C GLU A 203 -18.72 -7.28 0.57
N GLY A 204 -17.95 -8.07 -0.16
CA GLY A 204 -18.50 -9.07 -1.09
C GLY A 204 -19.40 -10.09 -0.39
N LEU A 205 -18.96 -10.62 0.75
CA LEU A 205 -19.76 -11.55 1.57
C LEU A 205 -21.03 -10.91 2.14
N GLU A 206 -20.96 -9.64 2.54
CA GLU A 206 -22.11 -8.85 3.00
C GLU A 206 -23.17 -8.77 1.91
N ARG A 207 -22.79 -8.31 0.71
CA ARG A 207 -23.69 -8.06 -0.41
C ARG A 207 -24.34 -9.32 -0.97
N LEU A 208 -23.63 -10.45 -0.95
CA LEU A 208 -24.12 -11.73 -1.47
C LEU A 208 -25.04 -12.46 -0.49
N ARG A 209 -25.01 -12.12 0.80
CA ARG A 209 -25.76 -12.81 1.85
C ARG A 209 -27.19 -12.30 1.97
N ARG A 210 -28.14 -13.22 2.28
CA ARG A 210 -29.48 -12.84 2.74
C ARG A 210 -29.47 -12.35 4.19
N LYS A 211 -30.08 -11.19 4.43
CA LYS A 211 -30.32 -10.63 5.77
C LYS A 211 -31.23 -11.56 6.58
N LYS A 212 -30.87 -11.83 7.84
CA LYS A 212 -31.51 -12.88 8.67
C LYS A 212 -32.44 -12.35 9.75
N ASN A 213 -32.22 -11.13 10.25
CA ASN A 213 -33.00 -10.56 11.35
C ASN A 213 -33.44 -9.12 11.06
N ALA A 214 -34.40 -8.61 11.85
CA ALA A 214 -34.98 -7.28 11.64
C ALA A 214 -33.94 -6.14 11.74
N LEU A 215 -32.95 -6.27 12.63
CA LEU A 215 -31.90 -5.25 12.77
C LEU A 215 -31.01 -5.19 11.52
N GLU A 216 -30.61 -6.33 10.97
CA GLU A 216 -29.87 -6.41 9.70
C GLU A 216 -30.71 -5.84 8.54
N VAL A 217 -32.02 -6.13 8.51
CA VAL A 217 -32.93 -5.61 7.48
C VAL A 217 -33.03 -4.09 7.53
N VAL A 218 -33.27 -3.52 8.72
CA VAL A 218 -33.49 -2.08 8.91
C VAL A 218 -32.20 -1.28 8.77
N THR A 219 -31.09 -1.76 9.33
CA THR A 219 -29.83 -1.01 9.32
C THR A 219 -28.99 -1.26 8.07
N GLY A 220 -29.24 -2.39 7.38
CA GLY A 220 -28.34 -2.89 6.34
C GLY A 220 -26.98 -3.35 6.86
N LYS A 221 -26.77 -3.41 8.18
CA LYS A 221 -25.49 -3.78 8.78
C LYS A 221 -25.55 -5.17 9.40
N ASN A 222 -24.47 -5.92 9.23
CA ASN A 222 -24.20 -7.19 9.87
C ASN A 222 -22.72 -7.27 10.30
N LYS A 223 -22.31 -8.39 10.90
CA LYS A 223 -20.91 -8.58 11.35
C LYS A 223 -19.88 -8.31 10.24
N ALA A 224 -20.13 -8.75 9.00
CA ALA A 224 -19.23 -8.52 7.87
C ALA A 224 -19.08 -7.02 7.58
N SER A 225 -20.18 -6.26 7.51
CA SER A 225 -20.11 -4.79 7.29
C SER A 225 -19.39 -4.04 8.42
N ILE A 226 -19.49 -4.52 9.67
CA ILE A 226 -18.85 -3.87 10.81
C ILE A 226 -17.34 -4.17 10.78
N VAL A 227 -16.96 -5.43 10.60
CA VAL A 227 -15.55 -5.84 10.49
C VAL A 227 -14.89 -5.21 9.26
N SER A 228 -15.60 -5.15 8.12
CA SER A 228 -15.20 -4.40 6.94
C SER A 228 -14.84 -2.95 7.28
N GLY A 229 -15.70 -2.24 8.04
CA GLY A 229 -15.42 -0.87 8.46
C GLY A 229 -14.16 -0.74 9.32
N VAL A 230 -13.96 -1.65 10.28
CA VAL A 230 -12.75 -1.67 11.12
C VAL A 230 -11.50 -1.89 10.26
N LEU A 231 -11.52 -2.90 9.38
CA LEU A 231 -10.40 -3.20 8.48
C LEU A 231 -10.04 -2.00 7.61
N LYS A 232 -11.05 -1.25 7.15
CA LYS A 232 -10.85 -0.04 6.34
C LYS A 232 -10.09 1.04 7.09
N GLU A 233 -10.47 1.29 8.33
CA GLU A 233 -9.80 2.28 9.17
C GLU A 233 -8.38 1.83 9.52
N THR A 234 -8.20 0.55 9.86
CA THR A 234 -6.88 -0.03 10.18
C THR A 234 -5.91 0.06 9.01
N PHE A 235 -6.28 -0.38 7.79
CA PHE A 235 -5.31 -0.36 6.69
C PHE A 235 -4.87 1.05 6.28
N LEU A 236 -5.73 2.07 6.47
CA LEU A 236 -5.36 3.46 6.23
C LEU A 236 -4.28 3.93 7.24
N GLN A 237 -4.35 3.46 8.49
CA GLN A 237 -3.32 3.72 9.50
C GLN A 237 -2.03 2.96 9.18
N GLU A 238 -2.11 1.71 8.71
CA GLU A 238 -0.92 0.96 8.30
C GLU A 238 -0.18 1.61 7.14
N MET A 239 -0.88 2.29 6.23
CA MET A 239 -0.21 3.09 5.19
C MET A 239 0.62 4.22 5.79
N GLU A 240 0.14 4.89 6.84
CA GLU A 240 0.93 5.90 7.54
C GLU A 240 2.15 5.29 8.25
N HIS A 241 2.04 4.05 8.74
CA HIS A 241 3.16 3.33 9.32
C HIS A 241 4.23 3.00 8.27
N ILE A 242 3.82 2.53 7.08
CA ILE A 242 4.73 2.34 5.92
C ILE A 242 5.48 3.63 5.63
N GLU A 243 4.76 4.75 5.53
CA GLU A 243 5.35 6.07 5.25
C GLU A 243 6.41 6.41 6.30
N LYS A 244 6.04 6.43 7.59
CA LYS A 244 6.93 6.85 8.68
C LYS A 244 8.14 5.93 8.83
N ILE A 245 7.97 4.61 8.70
CA ILE A 245 9.07 3.65 8.81
C ILE A 245 10.02 3.78 7.61
N SER A 246 9.50 3.87 6.40
CA SER A 246 10.31 3.99 5.19
C SER A 246 11.07 5.32 5.16
N GLU A 247 10.42 6.44 5.49
CA GLU A 247 11.10 7.73 5.67
C GLU A 247 12.25 7.62 6.67
N ARG A 248 12.02 6.96 7.81
CA ARG A 248 13.06 6.80 8.82
C ARG A 248 14.26 6.02 8.31
N ILE A 249 14.04 4.97 7.51
CA ILE A 249 15.11 4.19 6.87
C ILE A 249 15.92 5.08 5.91
N TYR A 250 15.25 5.91 5.11
CA TYR A 250 15.93 6.84 4.20
C TYR A 250 16.66 7.99 4.91
N GLU A 251 16.14 8.49 6.02
CA GLU A 251 16.79 9.55 6.82
C GLU A 251 18.14 9.14 7.40
N ILE A 252 18.30 7.84 7.73
CA ILE A 252 19.55 7.25 8.20
C ILE A 252 20.42 6.74 7.05
N ASP A 253 20.09 7.14 5.82
CA ASP A 253 20.82 6.86 4.58
C ASP A 253 20.93 5.36 4.28
N ARG A 254 19.79 4.68 4.35
CA ARG A 254 19.63 3.26 4.01
C ARG A 254 18.49 3.09 3.02
N GLU A 255 18.39 1.92 2.43
CA GLU A 255 17.36 1.61 1.44
C GLU A 255 16.21 0.82 2.07
N SER A 256 15.00 1.23 1.72
CA SER A 256 13.77 0.47 1.99
C SER A 256 13.63 -0.68 1.00
N ILE A 257 13.12 -1.81 1.47
CA ILE A 257 12.95 -3.04 0.69
C ILE A 257 11.46 -3.38 0.62
N ALA A 258 10.91 -3.39 -0.59
CA ALA A 258 9.49 -3.69 -0.87
C ALA A 258 9.14 -5.20 -0.79
N LYS A 259 9.89 -6.00 -0.03
CA LYS A 259 9.67 -7.44 0.04
C LYS A 259 8.53 -7.73 1.02
N ILE A 260 7.46 -8.36 0.55
CA ILE A 260 6.37 -8.84 1.39
C ILE A 260 6.82 -10.08 2.17
N ASP A 261 7.06 -9.91 3.48
CA ASP A 261 7.48 -10.96 4.42
C ASP A 261 7.16 -10.53 5.87
N PRO A 262 6.15 -11.11 6.55
CA PRO A 262 5.40 -12.32 6.18
C PRO A 262 4.49 -12.11 4.97
N LEU A 263 3.98 -13.21 4.41
CA LEU A 263 2.96 -13.14 3.35
C LEU A 263 1.57 -12.90 3.95
N PRO A 264 0.71 -12.10 3.30
CA PRO A 264 -0.68 -11.92 3.69
C PRO A 264 -1.42 -13.26 3.79
N GLU A 265 -2.13 -13.47 4.89
CA GLU A 265 -2.99 -14.62 5.10
C GLU A 265 -4.46 -14.19 4.98
N ILE A 266 -5.18 -14.72 3.99
CA ILE A 266 -6.57 -14.34 3.72
C ILE A 266 -7.53 -15.43 4.22
N GLY A 267 -8.45 -15.05 5.10
CA GLY A 267 -9.46 -15.97 5.63
C GLY A 267 -10.53 -16.38 4.60
N ASN A 268 -11.42 -17.30 5.02
CA ASN A 268 -12.61 -17.67 4.25
C ASN A 268 -13.92 -17.16 4.88
N SER A 269 -13.85 -16.67 6.11
CA SER A 269 -14.98 -16.14 6.85
C SER A 269 -14.58 -14.93 7.68
N VAL A 270 -15.56 -14.12 8.08
CA VAL A 270 -15.33 -12.95 8.94
C VAL A 270 -14.63 -13.31 10.25
N ASP A 271 -14.92 -14.50 10.81
CA ASP A 271 -14.26 -14.98 12.01
C ASP A 271 -12.80 -15.40 11.77
N ASP A 272 -12.47 -15.81 10.55
CA ASP A 272 -11.07 -16.08 10.17
C ASP A 272 -10.30 -14.78 9.98
N PHE A 273 -10.91 -13.76 9.36
CA PHE A 273 -10.31 -12.43 9.16
C PHE A 273 -9.82 -11.87 10.50
N ILE A 274 -10.74 -11.76 11.46
CA ILE A 274 -10.44 -11.27 12.82
C ILE A 274 -9.25 -12.00 13.46
N LYS A 275 -9.19 -13.34 13.32
CA LYS A 275 -8.10 -14.14 13.92
C LYS A 275 -6.77 -13.92 13.21
N LEU A 276 -6.79 -13.82 11.89
CA LEU A 276 -5.59 -13.61 11.08
C LEU A 276 -5.05 -12.20 11.26
N ASP A 277 -5.92 -11.20 11.37
CA ASP A 277 -5.55 -9.81 11.58
C ASP A 277 -5.00 -9.60 12.98
N ARG A 278 -5.70 -10.08 14.02
CA ARG A 278 -5.17 -10.09 15.39
C ARG A 278 -3.80 -10.78 15.48
N LYS A 279 -3.56 -11.84 14.69
CA LYS A 279 -2.26 -12.53 14.63
C LYS A 279 -1.20 -11.65 13.97
N ALA A 280 -1.53 -10.92 12.91
CA ALA A 280 -0.65 -9.96 12.26
C ALA A 280 -0.27 -8.82 13.21
N GLU A 281 -1.26 -8.22 13.90
CA GLU A 281 -1.04 -7.19 14.94
C GLU A 281 -0.10 -7.68 16.05
N ASN A 282 -0.36 -8.87 16.60
CA ASN A 282 0.51 -9.44 17.63
C ASN A 282 1.94 -9.66 17.12
N TYR A 283 2.11 -10.04 15.86
CA TYR A 283 3.43 -10.18 15.26
C TYR A 283 4.14 -8.83 15.15
N ALA A 284 3.46 -7.78 14.67
CA ALA A 284 3.97 -6.43 14.57
C ALA A 284 4.38 -5.88 15.94
N ILE A 285 3.50 -5.94 16.96
CA ILE A 285 3.78 -5.54 18.35
C ILE A 285 5.06 -6.20 18.89
N VAL A 286 5.19 -7.52 18.72
CA VAL A 286 6.38 -8.26 19.19
C VAL A 286 7.64 -7.85 18.43
N LEU A 287 7.53 -7.57 17.13
CA LEU A 287 8.63 -7.08 16.31
C LEU A 287 9.05 -5.66 16.72
N TYR A 288 8.09 -4.76 16.97
CA TYR A 288 8.35 -3.35 17.30
C TYR A 288 8.99 -3.20 18.66
N ARG A 289 8.63 -4.05 19.63
CA ARG A 289 9.37 -4.16 20.91
C ARG A 289 10.85 -4.47 20.71
N LYS A 290 11.20 -5.30 19.71
CA LYS A 290 12.61 -5.59 19.37
C LYS A 290 13.28 -4.38 18.74
N VAL A 291 12.59 -3.68 17.84
CA VAL A 291 13.09 -2.44 17.23
C VAL A 291 13.38 -1.40 18.33
N ILE A 292 12.43 -1.16 19.23
CA ILE A 292 12.58 -0.22 20.35
C ILE A 292 13.75 -0.62 21.25
N THR A 293 13.89 -1.90 21.59
CA THR A 293 15.00 -2.40 22.42
C THR A 293 16.35 -2.11 21.76
N GLU A 294 16.46 -2.38 20.46
CA GLU A 294 17.70 -2.15 19.72
C GLU A 294 17.98 -0.65 19.53
N ALA A 295 16.94 0.16 19.28
CA ALA A 295 17.05 1.61 19.21
C ALA A 295 17.58 2.20 20.53
N ILE A 296 17.07 1.73 21.69
CA ILE A 296 17.57 2.11 23.02
C ILE A 296 19.05 1.71 23.17
N ARG A 297 19.41 0.48 22.79
CA ARG A 297 20.78 -0.03 22.90
C ARG A 297 21.77 0.79 22.09
N LEU A 298 21.36 1.25 20.91
CA LEU A 298 22.17 2.07 20.00
C LEU A 298 22.14 3.56 20.32
N GLY A 299 21.21 4.02 21.17
CA GLY A 299 20.99 5.45 21.45
C GLY A 299 20.21 6.18 20.36
N ASP A 300 19.50 5.47 19.49
CA ASP A 300 18.65 6.03 18.43
C ASP A 300 17.29 6.48 18.98
N ILE A 301 17.28 7.66 19.59
CA ILE A 301 16.10 8.21 20.25
C ILE A 301 14.95 8.48 19.27
N LYS A 302 15.25 8.84 18.01
CA LYS A 302 14.23 9.14 17.01
C LYS A 302 13.45 7.89 16.60
N THR A 303 14.15 6.80 16.30
CA THR A 303 13.48 5.53 15.96
C THR A 303 12.77 4.95 17.17
N LYS A 304 13.35 5.05 18.38
CA LYS A 304 12.66 4.67 19.61
C LYS A 304 11.29 5.34 19.71
N LYS A 305 11.25 6.67 19.62
CA LYS A 305 10.01 7.44 19.75
C LYS A 305 9.01 7.06 18.66
N LEU A 306 9.48 6.96 17.41
CA LEU A 306 8.64 6.55 16.28
C LEU A 306 7.93 5.22 16.55
N PHE A 307 8.67 4.19 16.99
CA PHE A 307 8.08 2.88 17.23
C PHE A 307 7.27 2.81 18.54
N GLU A 308 7.53 3.68 19.53
CA GLU A 308 6.64 3.85 20.70
C GLU A 308 5.28 4.45 20.30
N ASP A 309 5.25 5.37 19.33
CA ASP A 309 4.00 5.95 18.83
C ASP A 309 3.23 4.95 17.93
N ILE A 310 3.93 4.17 17.10
CA ILE A 310 3.32 3.14 16.25
C ILE A 310 2.76 2.00 17.11
N ILE A 311 3.56 1.44 18.04
CA ILE A 311 3.12 0.27 18.83
C ILE A 311 1.85 0.53 19.66
N GLN A 312 1.59 1.78 20.05
CA GLN A 312 0.34 2.13 20.72
C GLN A 312 -0.87 1.92 19.80
N GLN A 313 -0.75 2.28 18.52
CA GLN A 313 -1.81 2.07 17.52
C GLN A 313 -1.99 0.58 17.22
N GLU A 314 -0.90 -0.19 17.06
CA GLU A 314 -0.98 -1.65 16.90
C GLU A 314 -1.68 -2.35 18.07
N GLU A 315 -1.43 -1.88 19.31
CA GLU A 315 -2.12 -2.40 20.49
C GLU A 315 -3.63 -2.06 20.43
N GLU A 316 -4.01 -0.87 19.97
CA GLU A 316 -5.42 -0.49 19.74
C GLU A 316 -6.07 -1.34 18.65
N HIS A 317 -5.39 -1.60 17.54
CA HIS A 317 -5.87 -2.48 16.48
C HIS A 317 -6.04 -3.92 16.97
N TYR A 318 -5.05 -4.43 17.71
CA TYR A 318 -5.13 -5.75 18.33
C TYR A 318 -6.38 -5.89 19.19
N TRP A 319 -6.67 -4.91 20.06
CA TRP A 319 -7.88 -4.92 20.89
C TRP A 319 -9.16 -4.79 20.07
N ALA A 320 -9.16 -3.94 19.02
CA ALA A 320 -10.30 -3.80 18.13
C ALA A 320 -10.68 -5.13 17.46
N PHE A 321 -9.71 -5.98 17.10
CA PHE A 321 -9.99 -7.33 16.62
C PHE A 321 -10.35 -8.31 17.74
N ASP A 322 -9.67 -8.25 18.89
CA ASP A 322 -9.90 -9.15 20.03
C ASP A 322 -11.33 -9.00 20.60
N ASP A 323 -11.91 -7.80 20.57
CA ASP A 323 -13.28 -7.51 21.01
C ASP A 323 -14.36 -8.30 20.22
N PHE A 324 -14.03 -8.81 19.03
CA PHE A 324 -14.94 -9.67 18.25
C PHE A 324 -14.81 -11.17 18.57
N LEU A 325 -13.83 -11.55 19.38
CA LEU A 325 -13.57 -12.94 19.77
C LEU A 325 -14.29 -13.30 21.09
N PRO A 326 -14.67 -14.58 21.28
CA PRO A 326 -15.46 -15.02 22.44
C PRO A 326 -14.68 -15.17 23.75
#